data_AF-A0AA42UD59-F1
#
_entry.id   AF-A0AA42UD59-F1
#
_cell.length_a   1.000
_cell.length_b   1.000
_cell.length_c   1.000
_cell.angle_alpha   90.00
_cell.angle_beta   90.00
_cell.angle_gamma   90.00
#
_symmetry.space_group_name_H-M   'P 1'
#
loop_
_entity.id
_entity.type
_entity.pdbx_description
1 polymer ?
#
loop_
_entity_poly.entity_id
_entity_poly.type
_entity_poly.pdbx_seq_one_letter_code
_entity_poly.pdbx_strand_id
1 'polypeptide(L)'
;MMTLLSTFNYIPAFIVGLVMIFLSVKVVLLPIADLITKIRDKTTDVAIYPLSVFMGVPAIAVFFVAVSFTVSMFAYMVGLVH
;
A
#
# COMPACT_ATOMS: atom_id res chain seq x y z
N MET A 1 -11.17 -30.30 1.16
CA MET A 1 -11.23 -30.16 -0.32
C MET A 1 -11.51 -28.72 -0.74
N MET A 2 -12.43 -28.00 -0.08
CA MET A 2 -12.75 -26.60 -0.38
C MET A 2 -11.60 -25.61 -0.05
N THR A 3 -10.88 -25.81 1.06
CA THR A 3 -9.71 -24.99 1.45
C THR A 3 -8.53 -25.11 0.47
N LEU A 4 -8.19 -26.33 0.04
CA LEU A 4 -7.16 -26.55 -0.98
C LEU A 4 -7.50 -25.84 -2.30
N LEU A 5 -8.76 -25.92 -2.74
CA LEU A 5 -9.23 -25.23 -3.95
C LEU A 5 -9.18 -23.70 -3.80
N SER A 6 -9.56 -23.16 -2.63
CA SER A 6 -9.45 -21.71 -2.38
C SER A 6 -7.98 -21.26 -2.36
N THR A 7 -7.09 -22.03 -1.73
CA THR A 7 -5.65 -21.72 -1.72
C THR A 7 -5.09 -21.61 -3.14
N PHE A 8 -5.37 -22.58 -4.02
CA PHE A 8 -4.91 -22.55 -5.40
C PHE A 8 -5.49 -21.39 -6.22
N ASN A 9 -6.73 -20.98 -5.94
CA ASN A 9 -7.39 -19.88 -6.66
C ASN A 9 -6.89 -18.50 -6.22
N TYR A 10 -6.57 -18.31 -4.94
CA TYR A 10 -6.21 -17.00 -4.39
C TYR A 10 -4.70 -16.77 -4.27
N ILE A 11 -3.85 -17.81 -4.40
CA ILE A 11 -2.38 -17.66 -4.42
C ILE A 11 -1.88 -16.63 -5.44
N PRO A 12 -2.36 -16.59 -6.69
CA PRO A 12 -1.86 -15.64 -7.68
C PRO A 12 -2.24 -14.21 -7.29
N ALA A 13 -3.46 -14.00 -6.80
CA ALA A 13 -3.95 -12.70 -6.34
C ALA A 13 -3.20 -12.21 -5.10
N PHE A 14 -2.87 -13.10 -4.17
CA PHE A 14 -2.02 -12.79 -3.02
C PHE A 14 -0.61 -12.35 -3.44
N ILE A 15 0.02 -13.05 -4.37
CA ILE A 15 1.33 -12.68 -4.92
C ILE A 15 1.27 -11.31 -5.60
N VAL A 16 0.24 -11.05 -6.41
CA VAL A 16 0.01 -9.73 -7.03
C VAL A 16 -0.13 -8.65 -5.94
N GLY A 17 -0.86 -8.94 -4.87
CA GLY A 17 -0.96 -8.05 -3.71
C GLY A 17 0.40 -7.69 -3.10
N LEU A 18 1.26 -8.69 -2.85
CA LEU A 18 2.61 -8.47 -2.35
C LEU A 18 3.46 -7.60 -3.29
N VAL A 19 3.37 -7.84 -4.60
CA VAL A 19 4.04 -7.01 -5.61
C VAL A 19 3.53 -5.58 -5.58
N MET A 20 2.22 -5.37 -5.44
CA MET A 20 1.61 -4.04 -5.35
C MET A 20 2.05 -3.30 -4.08
N ILE A 21 2.17 -3.99 -2.94
CA ILE A 21 2.74 -3.41 -1.72
C ILE A 21 4.17 -2.93 -1.99
N PHE A 22 5.02 -3.79 -2.54
CA PHE A 22 6.40 -3.42 -2.85
C PHE A 22 6.49 -2.22 -3.80
N LEU A 23 5.70 -2.23 -4.87
CA LEU A 23 5.66 -1.12 -5.83
C LEU A 23 5.12 0.17 -5.20
N SER A 24 4.10 0.11 -4.35
CA SER A 24 3.56 1.29 -3.67
C SER A 24 4.60 1.93 -2.74
N VAL A 25 5.40 1.13 -2.03
CA VAL A 25 6.50 1.66 -1.20
C VAL A 25 7.57 2.29 -2.08
N LYS A 26 8.06 1.55 -3.08
CA LYS A 26 9.20 1.94 -3.91
C LYS A 26 8.90 3.12 -4.82
N VAL A 27 7.71 3.17 -5.42
CA VAL A 27 7.37 4.11 -6.50
C VAL A 27 6.53 5.29 -5.99
N VAL A 28 5.81 5.14 -4.86
CA VAL A 28 4.91 6.18 -4.36
C VAL A 28 5.38 6.75 -3.02
N LEU A 29 5.48 5.92 -1.97
CA LEU A 29 5.78 6.40 -0.62
C LEU A 29 7.18 7.03 -0.51
N LEU A 30 8.22 6.33 -0.96
CA LEU A 30 9.60 6.82 -0.84
C LEU A 30 9.80 8.12 -1.65
N PRO A 31 9.40 8.21 -2.94
CA PRO A 31 9.56 9.46 -3.70
C PRO A 31 8.78 10.64 -3.12
N ILE A 32 7.58 10.41 -2.58
CA ILE A 32 6.77 11.46 -1.95
C ILE A 32 7.41 11.92 -0.64
N ALA A 33 7.92 11.00 0.19
CA ALA A 33 8.64 11.35 1.40
C ALA A 33 9.91 12.16 1.11
N ASP A 34 10.68 11.76 0.08
CA ASP A 34 11.86 12.50 -0.37
C ASP A 34 11.50 13.90 -0.88
N LEU A 35 10.41 14.02 -1.63
CA LEU A 35 9.94 15.30 -2.15
C LEU A 35 9.47 16.23 -1.01
N ILE A 36 8.70 15.71 -0.05
CA ILE A 36 8.25 16.46 1.13
C ILE A 36 9.47 16.96 1.92
N THR A 37 10.47 16.10 2.15
CA THR A 37 11.72 16.45 2.84
C THR A 37 12.48 17.55 2.10
N LYS A 38 12.66 17.40 0.79
CA LYS A 38 13.35 18.40 -0.06
C LYS A 38 12.67 19.77 -0.05
N ILE A 39 11.34 19.81 0.02
CA ILE A 39 10.59 21.07 0.06
C ILE A 39 10.64 21.66 1.46
N ARG A 40 10.49 20.83 2.50
CA ARG A 40 10.65 21.22 3.90
C ARG A 40 11.98 21.94 4.14
N ASP A 41 13.08 21.42 3.61
CA ASP A 41 14.41 22.02 3.81
C ASP A 41 14.55 23.42 3.16
N LYS A 42 13.60 23.82 2.30
CA LYS A 42 13.61 25.09 1.55
C LYS A 42 12.43 26.01 1.90
N THR A 43 11.60 25.65 2.87
CA THR A 43 10.31 26.33 3.13
C THR A 43 10.03 26.39 4.64
N THR A 44 9.14 27.28 5.06
CA THR A 44 8.69 27.40 6.46
C THR A 44 7.75 26.27 6.86
N ASP A 45 7.81 25.85 8.13
CA ASP A 45 7.04 24.69 8.65
C ASP A 45 5.53 24.78 8.40
N VAL A 46 4.97 25.99 8.34
CA VAL A 46 3.55 26.24 8.08
C VAL A 46 3.12 25.78 6.68
N ALA A 47 3.99 25.86 5.69
CA ALA A 47 3.70 25.44 4.32
C ALA A 47 3.94 23.94 4.07
N ILE A 48 4.55 23.23 5.03
CA ILE A 48 4.72 21.76 4.97
C ILE A 48 3.40 21.06 5.27
N TYR A 49 2.58 21.60 6.17
CA TYR A 49 1.30 21.04 6.58
C TYR A 49 0.34 20.74 5.41
N PRO A 50 0.04 21.70 4.51
CA PRO A 50 -0.79 21.38 3.35
C PRO A 50 -0.11 20.36 2.44
N LEU A 51 1.22 20.38 2.31
CA LEU A 51 1.96 19.50 1.42
C LEU A 51 1.94 18.03 1.90
N SER A 52 2.10 17.80 3.21
CA SER A 52 1.98 16.47 3.81
C SER A 52 0.54 15.95 3.75
N VAL A 53 -0.46 16.82 3.83
CA VAL A 53 -1.87 16.44 3.68
C VAL A 53 -2.21 16.11 2.23
N PHE A 54 -1.92 16.98 1.28
CA PHE A 54 -2.30 16.79 -0.13
C PHE A 54 -1.46 15.75 -0.87
N MET A 55 -0.23 15.49 -0.43
CA MET A 55 0.65 14.51 -1.08
C MET A 55 0.88 13.26 -0.23
N GLY A 56 1.09 13.42 1.07
CA GLY A 56 1.35 12.30 1.98
C GLY A 56 0.12 11.43 2.23
N VAL A 57 -1.05 12.02 2.46
CA VAL A 57 -2.29 11.25 2.73
C VAL A 57 -2.68 10.36 1.53
N PRO A 58 -2.70 10.85 0.28
CA PRO A 58 -2.95 9.99 -0.87
C PRO A 58 -1.91 8.88 -1.05
N ALA A 59 -0.63 9.17 -0.80
CA ALA A 59 0.43 8.16 -0.89
C ALA A 59 0.22 7.01 0.09
N ILE A 60 -0.13 7.35 1.33
CA ILE A 60 -0.45 6.41 2.39
C ILE A 60 -1.73 5.63 2.05
N ALA A 61 -2.75 6.30 1.50
CA ALA A 61 -3.99 5.63 1.10
C ALA A 61 -3.76 4.55 0.03
N VAL A 62 -2.93 4.82 -0.98
CA VAL A 62 -2.56 3.82 -2.01
C VAL A 62 -1.89 2.59 -1.38
N PHE A 63 -0.98 2.81 -0.43
CA PHE A 63 -0.36 1.72 0.31
C PHE A 63 -1.37 0.91 1.13
N PHE A 64 -2.26 1.58 1.86
CA PHE A 64 -3.31 0.91 2.64
C PHE A 64 -4.23 0.06 1.76
N VAL A 65 -4.62 0.55 0.58
CA VAL A 65 -5.43 -0.23 -0.37
C VAL A 65 -4.71 -1.51 -0.80
N ALA A 66 -3.41 -1.42 -1.12
CA ALA A 66 -2.60 -2.58 -1.49
C ALA A 66 -2.48 -3.60 -0.32
N VAL A 67 -2.29 -3.11 0.91
CA VAL A 67 -2.22 -3.96 2.11
C VAL A 67 -3.56 -4.63 2.37
N SER A 68 -4.66 -3.87 2.39
CA SER A 68 -6.01 -4.41 2.61
C SER A 68 -6.36 -5.48 1.59
N PHE A 69 -6.11 -5.23 0.29
CA PHE A 69 -6.31 -6.22 -0.76
C PHE A 69 -5.51 -7.50 -0.50
N THR A 70 -4.22 -7.37 -0.16
CA THR A 70 -3.33 -8.51 0.10
C THR A 70 -3.79 -9.34 1.29
N VAL A 71 -4.18 -8.69 2.39
CA VAL A 71 -4.71 -9.36 3.59
C VAL A 71 -6.02 -10.06 3.28
N SER A 72 -6.91 -9.44 2.50
CA SER A 72 -8.15 -10.09 2.07
C SER A 72 -7.86 -11.35 1.24
N MET A 73 -6.97 -11.27 0.24
CA MET A 73 -6.60 -12.43 -0.57
C MET A 73 -5.96 -13.54 0.28
N PHE A 74 -5.13 -13.18 1.26
CA PHE A 74 -4.59 -14.15 2.22
C PHE A 74 -5.71 -14.84 3.02
N ALA A 75 -6.66 -14.07 3.56
CA ALA A 75 -7.76 -14.62 4.34
C ALA A 75 -8.66 -15.57 3.52
N TYR A 76 -8.90 -15.25 2.24
CA TYR A 76 -9.58 -16.17 1.31
C TYR A 76 -8.74 -17.41 1.01
N MET A 77 -7.42 -17.25 0.83
CA MET A 77 -6.48 -18.35 0.55
C MET A 77 -6.42 -19.37 1.68
N VAL A 78 -6.46 -18.94 2.95
CA VAL A 78 -6.44 -19.83 4.11
C VAL A 78 -7.84 -20.30 4.55
N GLY A 79 -8.89 -19.89 3.84
CA GLY A 79 -10.26 -20.32 4.13
C GLY A 79 -10.90 -19.68 5.36
N LEU A 80 -10.40 -18.53 5.84
CA LEU A 80 -10.96 -17.83 7.01
C LEU A 80 -12.26 -17.07 6.70
N VAL A 81 -12.54 -16.80 5.43
CA VAL A 81 -13.70 -16.02 4.96
C VAL A 81 -14.65 -16.88 4.11
N HIS A 82 -14.63 -18.20 4.31
CA HIS A 82 -15.51 -19.17 3.64
C HIS A 82 -16.53 -19.72 4.61
#